data_AF-A0A667J398-F1
#
_entry.id   AF-A0A667J398-F1
#
_cell.length_a   1.000
_cell.length_b   1.000
_cell.length_c   1.000
_cell.angle_alpha   90.00
_cell.angle_beta   90.00
_cell.angle_gamma   90.00
#
_symmetry.space_group_name_H-M   'P 1'
#
loop_
_entity.id
_entity.type
_entity.pdbx_description
1 polymer ?
#
loop_
_entity_poly.entity_id
_entity_poly.type
_entity_poly.pdbx_seq_one_letter_code
_entity_poly.pdbx_strand_id
1 'polypeptide(L)' 'MTKIYRERQRSGVMPSHFNRGSKSVACRVLQALEGHKMVERDQDGGCKLTPQGQRDVDRIETAGNGNKIHDL' A
#
# COMPACT_ATOMS: atom_id res chain seq x y z
N MET A 1 -3.29 -8.00 1.79
CA MET A 1 -3.72 -6.60 1.56
C MET A 1 -5.05 -6.23 2.23
N THR A 2 -6.19 -6.88 1.94
CA THR A 2 -7.52 -6.44 2.45
C THR A 2 -7.72 -6.46 3.97
N LYS A 3 -6.87 -7.17 4.72
CA LYS A 3 -6.87 -7.18 6.19
C LYS A 3 -6.23 -5.93 6.80
N ILE A 4 -5.29 -5.29 6.10
CA ILE A 4 -4.59 -4.08 6.55
C ILE A 4 -5.50 -2.87 6.34
N TYR A 5 -6.15 -2.80 5.17
CA TYR A 5 -7.11 -1.75 4.80
C TYR A 5 -8.55 -2.10 5.21
N ARG A 6 -8.73 -2.73 6.37
CA ARG A 6 -10.06 -3.08 6.90
C ARG A 6 -10.57 -1.96 7.80
N GLU A 7 -11.87 -1.75 7.85
CA GLU A 7 -12.47 -0.70 8.66
C GLU A 7 -13.62 -1.23 9.51
N ARG A 8 -13.95 -0.51 10.58
CA ARG A 8 -15.13 -0.75 11.39
C ARG A 8 -16.35 -0.20 10.65
N GLN A 9 -17.13 -1.10 10.05
CA GLN A 9 -18.34 -0.73 9.33
C GLN A 9 -19.43 -0.33 10.33
N ARG A 10 -19.99 0.87 10.15
CA ARG A 10 -21.13 1.36 10.93
C ARG A 10 -22.43 0.73 10.40
N SER A 11 -23.13 -0.02 11.24
CA SER A 11 -24.37 -0.73 10.89
C SER A 11 -25.62 -0.09 11.51
N GLY A 12 -25.71 1.25 11.44
CA GLY A 12 -26.85 1.99 12.01
C GLY A 12 -26.99 1.78 13.52
N VAL A 13 -28.06 1.12 13.94
CA VAL A 13 -28.39 0.80 15.35
C VAL A 13 -27.74 -0.50 15.85
N MET A 14 -27.23 -1.35 14.96
CA MET A 14 -26.55 -2.59 15.35
C MET A 14 -25.07 -2.35 15.69
N PRO A 15 -24.48 -3.19 16.56
CA PRO A 15 -23.05 -3.16 16.84
C PRO A 15 -22.23 -3.22 15.55
N SER A 16 -21.24 -2.36 15.47
CA SER A 16 -20.32 -2.30 14.32
C SER A 16 -19.31 -3.44 14.34
N HIS A 17 -19.01 -4.00 13.17
CA HIS A 17 -18.04 -5.07 12.97
C HIS A 17 -16.90 -4.62 12.05
N PHE A 18 -15.74 -5.27 12.15
CA PHE A 18 -14.66 -5.06 11.20
C PHE A 18 -14.97 -5.77 9.88
N ASN A 19 -15.10 -4.99 8.81
CA ASN A 19 -15.24 -5.53 7.47
C ASN A 19 -13.92 -5.36 6.69
N ARG A 20 -13.60 -6.36 5.87
CA ARG A 20 -12.40 -6.35 5.03
C ARG A 20 -12.57 -5.31 3.92
N GLY A 21 -11.46 -4.68 3.53
CA GLY A 21 -11.45 -3.79 2.36
C GLY A 21 -11.75 -4.54 1.06
N SER A 22 -12.14 -3.79 0.02
CA SER A 22 -12.49 -4.36 -1.29
C SER A 22 -11.31 -5.10 -1.93
N LYS A 23 -11.52 -6.38 -2.26
CA LYS A 23 -10.50 -7.22 -2.91
C LYS A 23 -10.25 -6.80 -4.36
N SER A 24 -11.29 -6.42 -5.10
CA SER A 24 -11.17 -6.05 -6.52
C SER A 24 -10.35 -4.78 -6.71
N VAL A 25 -10.55 -3.78 -5.84
CA VAL A 25 -9.76 -2.54 -5.84
C VAL A 25 -8.30 -2.85 -5.52
N ALA A 26 -8.04 -3.63 -4.46
CA ALA A 26 -6.68 -4.02 -4.11
C ALA A 26 -5.96 -4.77 -5.24
N CYS A 27 -6.65 -5.66 -5.95
CA CYS A 27 -6.09 -6.36 -7.10
C CYS A 27 -5.76 -5.42 -8.27
N ARG A 28 -6.62 -4.44 -8.57
CA ARG A 28 -6.38 -3.46 -9.64
C ARG A 28 -5.18 -2.57 -9.34
N VAL A 29 -5.02 -2.13 -8.10
CA VAL A 29 -3.85 -1.33 -7.68
C VAL A 29 -2.57 -2.15 -7.86
N LEU A 30 -2.55 -3.41 -7.43
CA LEU A 30 -1.38 -4.28 -7.62
C LEU A 30 -1.06 -4.50 -9.10
N GLN A 31 -2.08 -4.69 -9.95
CA GLN A 31 -1.89 -4.85 -11.39
C GLN A 31 -1.33 -3.58 -12.05
N ALA A 32 -1.78 -2.40 -11.61
CA ALA A 32 -1.22 -1.13 -12.09
C ALA A 32 0.26 -0.99 -11.68
N LEU A 33 0.59 -1.32 -10.43
CA LEU A 33 1.97 -1.28 -9.93
C LEU A 33 2.89 -2.31 -10.61
N GLU A 34 2.35 -3.45 -11.02
CA GLU A 34 3.05 -4.45 -11.85
C GLU A 34 3.36 -3.87 -13.24
N GLY A 35 2.41 -3.17 -13.86
CA GLY A 35 2.63 -2.44 -15.12
C GLY A 35 3.68 -1.34 -15.02
N HIS A 36 3.80 -0.70 -13.85
CA HIS A 36 4.84 0.29 -13.55
C HIS A 36 6.17 -0.31 -13.07
N LYS A 37 6.31 -1.65 -13.07
CA LYS A 37 7.51 -2.39 -12.60
C LYS A 37 7.92 -2.08 -11.15
N MET A 38 7.00 -1.58 -10.35
CA MET A 38 7.22 -1.29 -8.93
C MET A 38 7.16 -2.57 -8.10
N VAL A 39 6.20 -3.44 -8.41
CA VAL A 39 6.01 -4.73 -7.74
C VAL A 39 6.06 -5.85 -8.76
N GLU A 40 6.49 -7.03 -8.32
CA GLU A 40 6.47 -8.26 -9.09
C GLU A 40 5.75 -9.37 -8.33
N ARG A 41 5.22 -10.34 -9.08
CA ARG A 41 4.63 -11.54 -8.49
C ARG A 41 5.74 -12.43 -7.95
N ASP A 42 5.56 -12.88 -6.73
CA ASP A 42 6.51 -13.77 -6.10
C ASP A 42 6.13 -15.25 -6.36
N GLN A 43 7.14 -16.11 -6.47
CA GLN A 43 6.95 -17.54 -6.76
C GLN A 43 6.29 -18.27 -5.58
N ASP A 44 6.54 -17.82 -4.34
CA ASP A 44 5.91 -18.35 -3.12
C ASP A 44 4.49 -17.79 -2.91
N GLY A 45 4.01 -16.97 -3.85
CA GLY A 45 2.71 -16.32 -3.84
C GLY A 45 2.75 -14.90 -3.28
N GLY A 46 1.71 -14.12 -3.60
CA GLY A 46 1.67 -12.70 -3.25
C GLY A 46 2.49 -11.83 -4.21
N CYS A 47 2.87 -10.64 -3.75
CA CYS A 47 3.63 -9.67 -4.54
C CYS A 47 4.76 -9.11 -3.68
N LYS A 48 5.95 -8.95 -4.28
CA LYS A 48 7.12 -8.33 -3.66
C LYS A 48 7.52 -7.07 -4.42
N LEU A 49 8.26 -6.17 -3.77
CA LEU A 49 8.79 -4.98 -4.41
C LEU A 49 9.99 -5.36 -5.29
N THR A 50 10.11 -4.75 -6.46
CA THR A 50 11.29 -4.95 -7.30
C THR A 50 12.48 -4.16 -6.73
N PRO A 51 13.73 -4.57 -6.99
CA PRO A 51 14.91 -3.79 -6.59
C PRO A 51 14.91 -2.36 -7.17
N GLN A 52 14.29 -2.17 -8.35
CA GLN A 52 14.08 -0.83 -8.92
C GLN A 52 13.05 -0.05 -8.12
N GLY A 53 11.90 -0.67 -7.79
CA GLY A 53 10.86 -0.07 -6.96
C GLY A 53 11.36 0.37 -5.60
N GLN A 54 12.23 -0.41 -4.96
CA GLN A 54 12.86 -0.04 -3.70
C GLN A 54 13.66 1.25 -3.83
N ARG A 55 14.55 1.34 -4.84
CA ARG A 55 15.36 2.54 -5.08
C ARG A 55 14.53 3.78 -5.40
N ASP A 56 13.44 3.61 -6.15
CA ASP A 56 12.54 4.72 -6.49
C ASP A 56 11.79 5.24 -5.27
N VAL A 57 11.36 4.35 -4.37
CA VAL A 57 10.77 4.71 -3.07
C VAL A 57 11.81 5.40 -2.18
N ASP A 58 12.99 4.81 -2.01
CA ASP A 58 14.06 5.36 -1.17
C ASP A 58 14.49 6.77 -1.63
N ARG A 59 14.47 7.03 -2.95
CA ARG A 59 14.74 8.35 -3.52
C ARG A 59 13.66 9.37 -3.14
N ILE A 60 12.39 8.99 -3.15
CA ILE A 60 11.26 9.86 -2.74
C ILE A 60 11.34 10.15 -1.24
N GLU A 61 11.65 9.15 -0.43
CA GLU A 61 11.82 9.32 1.03
C GLU A 61 12.99 10.27 1.36
N THR A 62 14.09 10.16 0.61
CA THR A 62 15.24 11.06 0.76
C THR A 62 14.90 12.50 0.36
N ALA A 63 14.16 12.69 -0.73
CA ALA A 63 13.74 14.01 -1.18
C ALA A 63 12.73 14.68 -0.23
N GLY A 64 11.87 13.90 0.43
CA GLY A 64 10.88 14.41 1.39
C GLY A 64 11.47 14.89 2.72
N ASN A 65 12.65 14.38 3.11
CA ASN A 65 13.31 14.72 4.38
C ASN A 65 14.24 15.95 4.30
N GLY A 66 14.51 16.47 3.10
CA GLY A 66 15.33 17.66 2.86
C GLY A 66 14.68 19.00 3.27
N ASN A 67 13.43 19.01 3.72
CA ASN A 67 12.70 20.20 4.19
C ASN A 67 12.64 20.31 5.73
N LYS A 68 13.44 19.55 6.48
CA LYS A 68 13.67 19.85 7.90
C LYS A 68 14.75 20.93 7.99
N ILE A 69 14.34 22.16 7.68
CA ILE A 69 15.05 23.37 8.11
C ILE A 69 15.26 23.28 9.62
N HIS A 70 16.49 23.56 9.98
CA HIS A 70 17.02 23.67 11.32
C HIS A 70 16.31 24.82 12.05
N ASP A 71 15.36 24.54 12.93
CA ASP A 71 14.79 25.54 13.84
C ASP A 71 14.69 24.96 15.26
N LEU A 72 15.63 25.45 16.10
CA LEU A 72 15.78 25.40 17.57
C LEU A 72 15.81 24.03 18.27
#